data_AF-A0A945SUR4-F1
#
_entry.id   AF-A0A945SUR4-F1
#
_cell.length_a   1.000
_cell.length_b   1.000
_cell.length_c   1.000
_cell.angle_alpha   90.00
_cell.angle_beta   90.00
_cell.angle_gamma   90.00
#
_symmetry.space_group_name_H-M   'P 1'
#
loop_
_entity.id
_entity.type
_entity.pdbx_description
1 polymer ?
#
loop_
_entity_poly.entity_id
_entity_poly.type
_entity_poly.pdbx_seq_one_letter_code
_entity_poly.pdbx_strand_id
1 'polypeptide(L)'
;AARKDAGGGLEVDPSSASTPPSSAVGWSPAENKGNGRFETPKERALRLHGEKKLNDAIIEMALNANEREFVMAAIALRAGVPLWGVERIVDGRSAKGVTALCWKAGIKMRFAIELQRRLARVAPSSVIHARDGIDYPFSEEAMQGRLDLLLA
;
A
#
# COMPACT_ATOMS: atom_id res chain seq x y z
N ALA A 1 -39.88 23.71 -41.71
CA ALA A 1 -38.57 23.03 -41.62
C ALA A 1 -37.56 24.10 -41.20
N ALA A 2 -36.75 24.00 -40.14
CA ALA A 2 -36.31 22.86 -39.35
C ALA A 2 -35.81 23.35 -37.96
N ARG A 3 -36.10 22.57 -36.90
CA ARG A 3 -35.25 22.17 -35.74
C ARG A 3 -34.62 23.31 -34.90
N LYS A 4 -35.04 23.63 -33.65
CA LYS A 4 -35.09 22.89 -32.36
C LYS A 4 -33.69 22.60 -31.76
N ASP A 5 -33.23 23.41 -30.81
CA ASP A 5 -32.20 23.12 -29.80
C ASP A 5 -32.46 24.04 -28.57
N ALA A 6 -33.06 23.59 -27.46
CA ALA A 6 -32.51 22.73 -26.40
C ALA A 6 -31.39 23.39 -25.57
N GLY A 7 -31.77 24.34 -24.71
CA GLY A 7 -30.96 24.74 -23.56
C GLY A 7 -31.21 23.79 -22.39
N GLY A 8 -30.28 22.87 -22.15
CA GLY A 8 -30.23 22.02 -20.96
C GLY A 8 -28.95 22.31 -20.21
N GLY A 9 -29.07 22.91 -19.02
CA GLY A 9 -27.95 23.13 -18.11
C GLY A 9 -27.34 21.81 -17.68
N LEU A 10 -26.03 21.67 -17.86
CA LEU A 10 -25.27 20.55 -17.34
C LEU A 10 -24.92 20.87 -15.88
N GLU A 11 -25.81 20.47 -14.98
CA GLU A 11 -25.54 20.36 -13.55
C GLU A 11 -24.48 19.25 -13.39
N VAL A 12 -23.27 19.63 -12.98
CA VAL A 12 -22.17 18.69 -12.76
C VAL A 12 -22.32 18.08 -11.37
N ASP A 13 -22.92 16.89 -11.31
CA ASP A 13 -22.97 16.06 -10.11
C ASP A 13 -21.54 15.77 -9.60
N PRO A 14 -21.22 15.99 -8.30
CA PRO A 14 -19.95 15.58 -7.73
C PRO A 14 -19.95 14.07 -7.42
N SER A 15 -20.19 13.24 -8.45
CA SER A 15 -20.02 11.79 -8.38
C SER A 15 -18.73 11.39 -9.10
N SER A 16 -17.60 11.67 -8.46
CA SER A 16 -16.30 11.07 -8.79
C SER A 16 -15.63 10.54 -7.53
N ALA A 17 -16.40 9.85 -6.69
CA ALA A 17 -15.85 8.88 -5.77
C ALA A 17 -15.73 7.56 -6.53
N SER A 18 -14.51 7.20 -6.95
CA SER A 18 -14.22 5.91 -7.55
C SER A 18 -14.74 4.81 -6.61
N THR A 19 -15.78 4.10 -7.05
CA THR A 19 -16.35 2.99 -6.30
C THR A 19 -15.28 1.91 -6.15
N PRO A 20 -14.85 1.58 -4.93
CA PRO A 20 -13.89 0.51 -4.74
C PRO A 20 -14.57 -0.85 -4.99
N PRO A 21 -13.85 -1.87 -5.51
CA PRO A 21 -14.43 -3.17 -5.81
C PRO A 21 -15.00 -3.81 -4.53
N SER A 22 -16.31 -4.09 -4.62
CA SER A 22 -17.17 -4.60 -3.56
C SER A 22 -16.96 -6.10 -3.29
N SER A 23 -16.90 -6.44 -2.00
CA SER A 23 -17.42 -7.68 -1.36
C SER A 23 -16.68 -9.03 -1.41
N ALA A 24 -15.66 -9.29 -2.24
CA ALA A 24 -14.99 -10.61 -2.23
C ALA A 24 -13.83 -10.74 -1.24
N VAL A 25 -13.27 -9.61 -0.79
CA VAL A 25 -12.21 -9.53 0.21
C VAL A 25 -12.80 -8.64 1.30
N GLY A 26 -12.89 -9.09 2.56
CA GLY A 26 -13.55 -8.41 3.68
C GLY A 26 -12.94 -7.05 4.07
N TRP A 27 -12.92 -6.12 3.13
CA TRP A 27 -12.41 -4.77 3.23
C TRP A 27 -13.58 -3.84 3.51
N SER A 28 -13.58 -3.27 4.71
CA SER A 28 -14.42 -2.15 5.07
C SER A 28 -13.53 -0.91 5.23
N PRO A 29 -13.85 0.22 4.58
CA PRO A 29 -13.28 1.51 4.93
C PRO A 29 -13.60 1.78 6.41
N ALA A 30 -12.58 2.10 7.21
CA ALA A 30 -12.57 2.42 8.64
C ALA A 30 -13.86 2.12 9.45
N GLU A 31 -13.81 1.18 10.39
CA GLU A 31 -14.94 0.92 11.29
C GLU A 31 -15.14 2.08 12.27
N ASN A 32 -16.40 2.48 12.48
CA ASN A 32 -16.78 3.42 13.52
C ASN A 32 -16.70 2.72 14.89
N LYS A 33 -15.85 3.23 15.80
CA LYS A 33 -15.64 2.63 17.13
C LYS A 33 -16.68 3.08 18.17
N GLY A 34 -17.80 3.65 17.72
CA GLY A 34 -18.75 4.39 18.55
C GLY A 34 -18.24 5.81 18.80
N ASN A 35 -19.01 6.62 19.54
CA ASN A 35 -18.65 7.98 20.00
C ASN A 35 -18.20 9.01 18.93
N GLY A 36 -18.44 8.73 17.64
CA GLY A 36 -18.02 9.61 16.54
C GLY A 36 -16.56 9.46 16.13
N ARG A 37 -15.82 8.49 16.69
CA ARG A 37 -14.42 8.23 16.35
C ARG A 37 -14.32 7.07 15.35
N PHE A 38 -13.74 7.37 14.20
CA PHE A 38 -13.40 6.36 13.20
C PHE A 38 -12.05 5.70 13.53
N GLU A 39 -11.94 4.41 13.22
CA GLU A 39 -10.69 3.66 13.30
C GLU A 39 -9.60 4.32 12.44
N THR A 40 -8.42 4.55 13.02
CA THR A 40 -7.29 5.08 12.24
C THR A 40 -6.70 3.99 11.33
N PRO A 41 -6.00 4.35 10.23
CA PRO A 41 -5.30 3.37 9.39
C PRO A 41 -4.37 2.43 10.17
N LYS A 42 -3.67 2.97 11.18
CA LYS A 42 -2.75 2.21 12.06
C LYS A 42 -3.52 1.23 12.96
N GLU A 43 -4.62 1.66 13.57
CA GLU A 43 -5.49 0.80 14.37
C GLU A 43 -6.10 -0.33 13.52
N ARG A 44 -6.53 -0.02 12.30
CA ARG A 44 -7.07 -1.02 11.36
C ARG A 44 -6.03 -2.07 10.99
N ALA A 45 -4.80 -1.65 10.70
CA ALA A 45 -3.70 -2.56 10.40
C ALA A 45 -3.40 -3.49 11.59
N LEU A 46 -3.37 -2.95 12.81
CA LEU A 46 -3.18 -3.71 14.05
C LEU A 46 -4.27 -4.77 14.24
N ARG A 47 -5.54 -4.38 14.07
CA ARG A 47 -6.69 -5.28 14.19
C ARG A 47 -6.63 -6.41 13.15
N LEU A 48 -6.45 -6.07 11.87
CA LEU A 48 -6.37 -7.06 10.79
C LEU A 48 -5.16 -8.01 10.95
N HIS A 49 -4.06 -7.52 11.52
CA HIS A 49 -2.90 -8.36 11.85
C HIS A 49 -3.23 -9.32 13.00
N GLY A 50 -3.87 -8.84 14.08
CA GLY A 50 -4.33 -9.68 15.19
C GLY A 50 -5.35 -10.74 14.77
N GLU A 51 -6.22 -10.40 13.81
CA GLU A 51 -7.19 -11.33 13.20
C GLU A 51 -6.58 -12.27 12.14
N LYS A 52 -5.28 -12.17 11.84
CA LYS A 52 -4.59 -12.91 10.77
C LYS A 52 -5.20 -12.72 9.37
N LYS A 53 -5.88 -11.59 9.15
CA LYS A 53 -6.46 -11.20 7.85
C LYS A 53 -5.57 -10.28 7.04
N LEU A 54 -4.50 -9.75 7.63
CA LEU A 54 -3.57 -8.85 6.96
C LEU A 54 -2.68 -9.60 5.95
N ASN A 55 -3.07 -9.58 4.67
CA ASN A 55 -2.41 -10.27 3.57
C ASN A 55 -2.09 -9.33 2.39
N ASP A 56 -1.44 -9.84 1.35
CA ASP A 56 -1.02 -9.08 0.16
C ASP A 56 -2.22 -8.38 -0.51
N ALA A 57 -3.37 -9.04 -0.63
CA ALA A 57 -4.56 -8.48 -1.28
C ALA A 57 -5.10 -7.27 -0.51
N ILE A 58 -5.16 -7.33 0.82
CA ILE A 58 -5.57 -6.19 1.66
C ILE A 58 -4.61 -4.99 1.49
N ILE A 59 -3.31 -5.26 1.44
CA ILE A 59 -2.29 -4.21 1.25
C ILE A 59 -2.38 -3.61 -0.16
N GLU A 60 -2.62 -4.43 -1.18
CA GLU A 60 -2.82 -3.99 -2.56
C GLU A 60 -4.07 -3.14 -2.73
N MET A 61 -5.19 -3.52 -2.11
CA MET A 61 -6.41 -2.71 -2.08
C MET A 61 -6.15 -1.36 -1.42
N ALA A 62 -5.46 -1.32 -0.28
CA ALA A 62 -5.11 -0.07 0.38
C ALA A 62 -4.17 0.81 -0.47
N LEU A 63 -3.21 0.21 -1.19
CA LEU A 63 -2.35 0.93 -2.14
C LEU A 63 -3.18 1.54 -3.28
N ASN A 64 -4.19 0.82 -3.79
CA ASN A 64 -5.12 1.29 -4.82
C ASN A 64 -6.05 2.39 -4.32
N ALA A 65 -6.46 2.34 -3.05
CA ALA A 65 -7.21 3.40 -2.38
C ALA A 65 -6.34 4.59 -1.93
N ASN A 66 -5.03 4.58 -2.25
CA ASN A 66 -4.06 5.61 -1.87
C ASN A 66 -3.93 5.79 -0.33
N GLU A 67 -4.21 4.74 0.44
CA GLU A 67 -4.11 4.71 1.90
C GLU A 67 -2.66 4.43 2.35
N ARG A 68 -1.77 5.39 2.09
CA ARG A 68 -0.32 5.27 2.36
C ARG A 68 -0.02 4.83 3.80
N GLU A 69 -0.68 5.44 4.78
CA GLU A 69 -0.44 5.15 6.20
C GLU A 69 -0.81 3.71 6.57
N PHE A 70 -1.92 3.19 6.03
CA PHE A 70 -2.30 1.80 6.23
C PHE A 70 -1.25 0.86 5.64
N VAL A 71 -0.80 1.13 4.41
CA VAL A 71 0.19 0.28 3.72
C VAL A 71 1.50 0.23 4.53
N MET A 72 2.00 1.37 5.01
CA MET A 72 3.21 1.41 5.83
C MET A 72 3.04 0.67 7.16
N ALA A 73 1.92 0.88 7.86
CA ALA A 73 1.61 0.16 9.09
C ALA A 73 1.50 -1.35 8.86
N ALA A 74 0.87 -1.77 7.77
CA ALA A 74 0.71 -3.17 7.41
C ALA A 74 2.06 -3.86 7.11
N ILE A 75 2.94 -3.18 6.37
CA ILE A 75 4.30 -3.68 6.08
C ILE A 75 5.10 -3.76 7.38
N ALA A 76 5.03 -2.75 8.25
CA ALA A 76 5.73 -2.74 9.54
C ALA A 76 5.35 -3.94 10.40
N LEU A 77 4.03 -4.19 10.55
CA LEU A 77 3.51 -5.32 11.34
C LEU A 77 3.94 -6.66 10.76
N ARG A 78 3.79 -6.85 9.44
CA ARG A 78 4.16 -8.12 8.79
C ARG A 78 5.66 -8.39 8.79
N ALA A 79 6.48 -7.35 8.63
CA ALA A 79 7.93 -7.49 8.67
C ALA A 79 8.49 -7.56 10.11
N GLY A 80 7.68 -7.25 11.12
CA GLY A 80 8.13 -7.18 12.51
C GLY A 80 9.15 -6.07 12.76
N VAL A 81 9.01 -4.94 12.06
CA VAL A 81 9.92 -3.78 12.15
C VAL A 81 9.17 -2.55 12.65
N PRO A 82 9.83 -1.57 13.28
CA PRO A 82 9.15 -0.39 13.75
C PRO A 82 8.63 0.49 12.60
N LEU A 83 7.47 1.11 12.80
CA LEU A 83 6.83 1.95 11.78
C LEU A 83 7.70 3.13 11.34
N TRP A 84 8.40 3.79 12.27
CA TRP A 84 9.30 4.90 11.95
C TRP A 84 10.39 4.50 10.94
N GLY A 85 10.83 3.24 10.99
CA GLY A 85 11.84 2.70 10.08
C GLY A 85 11.28 2.49 8.68
N VAL A 86 10.04 2.01 8.58
CA VAL A 86 9.31 1.90 7.31
C VAL A 86 9.11 3.29 6.70
N GLU A 87 8.62 4.25 7.48
CA GLU A 87 8.43 5.65 7.07
C GLU A 87 9.74 6.22 6.51
N ARG A 88 10.85 6.10 7.26
CA ARG A 88 12.19 6.55 6.83
C ARG A 88 12.63 5.92 5.50
N ILE A 89 12.43 4.62 5.33
CA ILE A 89 12.84 3.89 4.12
C ILE A 89 12.02 4.33 2.90
N VAL A 90 10.70 4.46 3.09
CA VAL A 90 9.77 4.86 2.03
C VAL A 90 10.00 6.32 1.64
N ASP A 91 10.17 7.22 2.60
CA ASP A 91 10.39 8.64 2.34
C ASP A 91 11.78 8.92 1.74
N GLY A 92 12.77 8.11 2.13
CA GLY A 92 14.10 8.08 1.49
C GLY A 92 14.10 7.50 0.07
N ARG A 93 12.94 7.06 -0.45
CA ARG A 93 12.77 6.50 -1.81
C ARG A 93 13.77 5.40 -2.14
N SER A 94 14.12 4.59 -1.14
CA SER A 94 15.16 3.58 -1.29
C SER A 94 14.60 2.30 -1.92
N ALA A 95 14.81 2.11 -3.22
CA ALA A 95 14.39 0.89 -3.92
C ALA A 95 14.85 -0.39 -3.19
N LYS A 96 16.13 -0.45 -2.79
CA LYS A 96 16.69 -1.58 -2.06
C LYS A 96 16.09 -1.74 -0.67
N GLY A 97 15.86 -0.64 0.05
CA GLY A 97 15.22 -0.68 1.37
C GLY A 97 13.77 -1.19 1.30
N VAL A 98 12.98 -0.69 0.36
CA VAL A 98 11.59 -1.13 0.14
C VAL A 98 11.54 -2.60 -0.29
N THR A 99 12.45 -3.01 -1.18
CA THR A 99 12.59 -4.42 -1.59
C THR A 99 12.84 -5.32 -0.39
N ALA A 100 13.79 -4.96 0.48
CA ALA A 100 14.11 -5.72 1.68
C ALA A 100 12.94 -5.75 2.68
N LEU A 101 12.21 -4.64 2.86
CA LEU A 101 10.99 -4.61 3.68
C LEU A 101 9.91 -5.56 3.16
N CYS A 102 9.68 -5.56 1.85
CA CYS A 102 8.67 -6.43 1.24
C CYS A 102 9.04 -7.90 1.40
N TRP A 103 10.32 -8.24 1.21
CA TRP A 103 10.82 -9.60 1.47
C TRP A 103 10.57 -10.02 2.92
N LYS A 104 10.95 -9.16 3.88
CA LYS A 104 10.76 -9.44 5.31
C LYS A 104 9.28 -9.60 5.68
N ALA A 105 8.39 -8.82 5.04
CA ALA A 105 6.94 -8.92 5.21
C ALA A 105 6.31 -10.15 4.52
N GLY A 106 7.08 -10.93 3.76
CA GLY A 106 6.57 -12.06 2.96
C GLY A 106 5.67 -11.62 1.80
N ILE A 107 5.88 -10.40 1.28
CA ILE A 107 5.19 -9.89 0.10
C ILE A 107 5.85 -10.48 -1.15
N LYS A 108 5.07 -10.79 -2.19
CA LYS A 108 5.64 -11.26 -3.47
C LYS A 108 6.41 -10.15 -4.19
N MET A 109 7.52 -10.50 -4.84
CA MET A 109 8.39 -9.51 -5.50
C MET A 109 7.68 -8.67 -6.57
N ARG A 110 6.72 -9.25 -7.33
CA ARG A 110 5.94 -8.47 -8.30
C ARG A 110 5.16 -7.34 -7.66
N PHE A 111 4.59 -7.56 -6.47
CA PHE A 111 3.89 -6.53 -5.73
C PHE A 111 4.87 -5.53 -5.08
N ALA A 112 6.07 -5.99 -4.68
CA ALA A 112 7.13 -5.12 -4.20
C ALA A 112 7.57 -4.07 -5.25
N ILE A 113 7.50 -4.38 -6.55
CA ILE A 113 7.77 -3.41 -7.63
C ILE A 113 6.76 -2.26 -7.61
N GLU A 114 5.48 -2.58 -7.41
CA GLU A 114 4.42 -1.57 -7.30
C GLU A 114 4.58 -0.71 -6.03
N LEU A 115 4.98 -1.32 -4.91
CA LEU A 115 5.29 -0.58 -3.69
C LEU A 115 6.49 0.36 -3.88
N GLN A 116 7.54 -0.05 -4.60
CA GLN A 116 8.64 0.87 -4.94
C GLN A 116 8.15 2.09 -5.74
N ARG A 117 7.33 1.87 -6.76
CA ARG A 117 6.86 2.93 -7.67
C ARG A 117 5.82 3.86 -7.03
N ARG A 118 4.84 3.29 -6.36
CA ARG A 118 3.64 4.01 -5.91
C ARG A 118 3.73 4.44 -4.46
N LEU A 119 4.21 3.55 -3.59
CA LEU A 119 4.42 3.89 -2.18
C LEU A 119 5.70 4.72 -2.02
N ALA A 120 6.86 4.21 -2.41
CA ALA A 120 8.12 4.92 -2.19
C ALA A 120 8.49 5.94 -3.28
N ARG A 121 7.71 6.04 -4.36
CA ARG A 121 7.95 6.99 -5.46
C ARG A 121 9.38 6.91 -6.01
N VAL A 122 9.90 5.69 -6.11
CA VAL A 122 11.21 5.39 -6.71
C VAL A 122 11.17 5.76 -8.19
N ALA A 123 12.20 6.45 -8.67
CA ALA A 123 12.34 6.78 -10.09
C ALA A 123 12.35 5.49 -10.94
N PRO A 124 11.72 5.46 -12.13
CA PRO A 124 11.62 4.24 -12.94
C PRO A 124 12.95 3.54 -13.22
N SER A 125 14.02 4.32 -13.45
CA SER A 125 15.38 3.81 -13.69
C SER A 125 16.04 3.16 -12.48
N SER A 126 15.55 3.44 -11.27
CA SER A 126 16.08 2.92 -10.01
C SER A 126 15.24 1.77 -9.44
N VAL A 127 14.12 1.42 -10.09
CA VAL A 127 13.25 0.33 -9.64
C VAL A 127 13.97 -1.00 -9.78
N ILE A 128 13.94 -1.78 -8.70
CA ILE A 128 14.50 -3.12 -8.63
C ILE A 128 13.44 -4.12 -9.07
N HIS A 129 13.77 -4.90 -10.10
CA HIS A 129 12.88 -5.89 -10.70
C HIS A 129 13.14 -7.29 -10.13
N ALA A 130 12.19 -8.21 -10.34
CA ALA A 130 12.33 -9.60 -9.93
C ALA A 130 13.41 -10.33 -10.74
N ARG A 131 14.10 -11.27 -10.09
CA ARG A 131 14.90 -12.30 -10.76
C ARG A 131 13.96 -13.41 -11.25
N ASP A 132 14.19 -13.89 -12.47
CA ASP A 132 13.37 -14.95 -13.09
C ASP A 132 11.85 -14.66 -13.09
N GLY A 133 11.48 -13.37 -13.05
CA GLY A 133 10.11 -12.88 -13.06
C GLY A 133 9.33 -13.00 -11.75
N ILE A 134 9.82 -13.75 -10.76
CA ILE A 134 9.10 -14.00 -9.49
C ILE A 134 9.96 -13.81 -8.23
N ASP A 135 11.26 -14.04 -8.33
CA ASP A 135 12.14 -14.12 -7.17
C ASP A 135 12.74 -12.78 -6.78
N TYR A 136 13.10 -12.66 -5.51
CA TYR A 136 13.88 -11.53 -5.04
C TYR A 136 15.30 -11.56 -5.67
N PRO A 137 15.82 -10.42 -6.14
CA PRO A 137 17.09 -10.38 -6.85
C PRO A 137 18.32 -10.42 -5.93
N PHE A 138 18.14 -10.32 -4.61
CA PHE A 138 19.22 -10.34 -3.63
C PHE A 138 19.09 -11.54 -2.70
N SER A 139 20.19 -11.94 -2.08
CA SER A 139 20.16 -12.96 -1.04
C SER A 139 19.48 -12.43 0.23
N GLU A 140 18.98 -13.36 1.05
CA GLU A 140 18.32 -13.05 2.31
C GLU A 140 19.24 -12.28 3.26
N GLU A 141 20.52 -12.66 3.34
CA GLU A 141 21.52 -11.99 4.17
C GLU A 141 21.76 -10.55 3.73
N ALA A 142 21.80 -10.32 2.41
CA ALA A 142 21.97 -8.98 1.86
C ALA A 142 20.75 -8.08 2.11
N MET A 143 19.55 -8.65 2.15
CA MET A 143 18.32 -7.92 2.48
C MET A 143 18.20 -7.66 3.98
N GLN A 144 18.48 -8.67 4.81
CA GLN A 144 18.48 -8.53 6.26
C GLN A 144 19.52 -7.49 6.72
N GLY A 145 20.78 -7.62 6.28
CA GLY A 145 21.82 -6.64 6.63
C GLY A 145 21.50 -5.23 6.13
N ARG A 146 20.75 -5.08 5.02
CA ARG A 146 20.26 -3.77 4.58
C ARG A 146 19.21 -3.19 5.53
N LEU A 147 18.31 -4.01 6.07
CA LEU A 147 17.33 -3.56 7.06
C LEU A 147 18.01 -3.19 8.37
N ASP A 148 18.95 -3.99 8.85
CA ASP A 148 19.66 -3.74 10.11
C ASP A 148 20.38 -2.37 10.07
N LEU A 149 21.06 -2.06 8.96
CA LEU A 149 21.70 -0.76 8.77
C LEU A 149 20.70 0.41 8.76
N LEU A 150 19.51 0.19 8.17
CA LEU A 150 18.51 1.24 8.02
C LEU A 150 17.67 1.45 9.29
N LEU A 151 17.61 0.46 10.17
CA LEU A 151 16.83 0.43 11.42
C LEU A 151 17.68 0.62 12.69
N ALA A 152 19.01 0.64 12.56
CA ALA A 152 19.93 1.12 13.58
C ALA A 152 19.84 2.65 13.74
#